data_AF-A0A543FGU4-F1
#
_entry.id   AF-A0A543FGU4-F1
#
_cell.length_a   1.000
_cell.length_b   1.000
_cell.length_c   1.000
_cell.angle_alpha   90.00
_cell.angle_beta   90.00
_cell.angle_gamma   90.00
#
_symmetry.space_group_name_H-M   'P 1'
#
loop_
_entity.id
_entity.type
_entity.pdbx_description
1 polymer ?
#
loop_
_entity_poly.entity_id
_entity_poly.type
_entity_poly.pdbx_seq_one_letter_code
_entity_poly.pdbx_strand_id
1 'polypeptide(L)'
;MRVRKGEGRRADTVFRSWRTTVGVAAACSGLAAICVLAIVTDTAVIAGKIGALVFLAIGAEMAWSGLRRRPDLVITDDAVEHRAFGRIAWSTVDHVRVRRCPGGDAVDLVLAHPDREYAIATAPSIPMTSLSVPLLKVTEAMREHRPELEIVAD
;
A
#
# COMPACT_ATOMS: atom_id res chain seq x y z
N MET A 1 -9.19 32.89 -15.34
CA MET A 1 -9.79 31.61 -14.91
C MET A 1 -9.98 31.67 -13.39
N ARG A 2 -11.21 31.93 -12.92
CA ARG A 2 -11.50 32.12 -11.48
C ARG A 2 -11.67 30.74 -10.83
N VAL A 3 -10.74 30.35 -9.98
CA VAL A 3 -10.89 29.20 -9.08
C VAL A 3 -12.00 29.57 -8.07
N ARG A 4 -13.14 28.87 -8.11
CA ARG A 4 -14.19 29.02 -7.11
C ARG A 4 -13.64 28.48 -5.78
N LYS A 5 -13.47 29.39 -4.83
CA LYS A 5 -13.16 29.08 -3.43
C LYS A 5 -14.47 28.69 -2.76
N GLY A 6 -14.68 27.41 -2.47
CA GLY A 6 -15.77 26.96 -1.60
C GLY A 6 -16.70 25.85 -2.11
N GLU A 7 -16.31 25.03 -3.09
CA GLU A 7 -16.91 23.69 -3.20
C GLU A 7 -16.18 22.78 -2.20
N GLY A 8 -16.94 22.14 -1.31
CA GLY A 8 -16.39 21.25 -0.30
C GLY A 8 -15.65 20.11 -0.97
N ARG A 9 -14.34 20.28 -1.16
CA ARG A 9 -13.45 19.27 -1.73
C ARG A 9 -13.60 18.02 -0.87
N ARG A 10 -13.97 16.91 -1.49
CA ARG A 10 -14.17 15.65 -0.78
C ARG A 10 -12.85 15.26 -0.14
N ALA A 11 -12.89 14.70 1.07
CA ALA A 11 -11.66 14.30 1.74
C ALA A 11 -10.97 13.22 0.90
N ASP A 12 -9.67 13.40 0.63
CA ASP A 12 -8.89 12.43 -0.11
C ASP A 12 -8.89 11.08 0.62
N THR A 13 -9.17 9.99 -0.09
CA THR A 13 -9.14 8.65 0.48
C THR A 13 -7.72 8.10 0.45
N VAL A 14 -7.14 7.84 1.61
CA VAL A 14 -5.73 7.48 1.75
C VAL A 14 -5.58 6.05 2.29
N PHE A 15 -4.89 5.19 1.55
CA PHE A 15 -4.56 3.84 1.95
C PHE A 15 -3.06 3.67 2.19
N ARG A 16 -2.72 3.00 3.29
CA ARG A 16 -1.33 2.71 3.71
C ARG A 16 -1.11 1.21 3.83
N SER A 17 0.07 0.73 3.45
CA SER A 17 0.54 -0.61 3.79
C SER A 17 1.16 -0.63 5.19
N TRP A 18 0.65 -1.51 6.04
CA TRP A 18 1.21 -1.76 7.38
C TRP A 18 1.74 -3.19 7.52
N ARG A 19 1.24 -4.13 6.71
CA ARG A 19 1.50 -5.58 6.84
C ARG A 19 2.96 -5.98 6.73
N THR A 20 3.69 -5.48 5.74
CA THR A 20 5.11 -5.85 5.54
C THR A 20 6.00 -5.31 6.67
N THR A 21 5.72 -4.09 7.14
CA THR A 21 6.46 -3.49 8.26
C THR A 21 6.20 -4.23 9.57
N VAL A 22 4.95 -4.62 9.86
CA VAL A 22 4.61 -5.35 11.08
C VAL A 22 5.19 -6.75 11.11
N GLY A 23 5.12 -7.50 10.01
CA GLY A 23 5.66 -8.86 9.98
C GLY A 23 7.14 -8.90 10.34
N VAL A 24 7.93 -7.98 9.77
CA VAL A 24 9.36 -7.88 10.05
C VAL A 24 9.63 -7.35 11.46
N ALA A 25 8.87 -6.35 11.92
CA ALA A 25 9.01 -5.83 13.28
C ALA A 25 8.68 -6.90 14.34
N ALA A 26 7.65 -7.72 14.11
CA ALA A 26 7.28 -8.83 14.98
C ALA A 26 8.37 -9.91 15.01
N ALA A 27 8.93 -10.28 13.85
CA ALA A 27 10.05 -11.22 13.78
C ALA A 27 11.29 -10.72 14.53
N CYS A 28 11.65 -9.44 14.37
CA CYS A 28 12.76 -8.82 15.09
C CYS A 28 12.51 -8.81 16.61
N SER A 29 11.28 -8.51 17.03
CA SER A 29 10.89 -8.53 18.45
C SER A 29 10.98 -9.94 19.04
N GLY A 30 10.57 -10.97 18.28
CA GLY A 30 10.70 -12.37 18.67
C GLY A 30 12.15 -12.81 18.83
N LEU A 31 13.03 -12.42 17.91
CA LEU A 31 14.47 -12.70 18.02
C LEU A 31 15.10 -11.98 19.22
N ALA A 32 14.72 -10.74 19.48
CA ALA A 32 15.18 -10.02 20.66
C ALA A 32 14.78 -10.75 21.96
N ALA A 33 13.56 -11.31 22.04
CA ALA A 33 13.11 -12.08 23.19
C ALA A 33 13.93 -13.38 23.39
N ILE A 34 14.28 -14.08 22.31
CA ILE A 34 15.16 -15.26 22.36
C ILE A 34 16.55 -14.87 22.88
N CYS A 35 17.10 -13.75 22.42
CA CYS A 35 18.37 -13.24 22.91
C CYS A 35 18.32 -12.89 24.42
N VAL A 36 17.21 -12.34 24.90
CA VAL A 36 17.01 -12.08 26.34
C VAL A 36 16.93 -13.37 27.14
N LEU A 37 16.25 -14.41 26.65
CA LEU A 37 16.22 -15.72 27.30
C LEU A 37 17.63 -16.34 27.41
N ALA A 38 18.49 -16.14 26.40
CA ALA A 38 19.88 -16.60 26.44
C ALA A 38 20.73 -15.85 27.50
N ILE A 39 20.36 -14.62 27.85
CA ILE A 39 20.96 -13.87 28.98
C ILE A 39 20.48 -14.45 30.31
N VAL A 40 19.17 -14.65 30.47
CA VAL A 40 18.57 -15.09 31.75
C VAL A 40 18.98 -16.53 32.11
N THR A 41 19.27 -17.36 31.11
CA THR A 41 19.70 -18.75 31.29
C THR A 41 21.22 -18.91 31.42
N ASP A 42 21.99 -17.81 31.43
CA ASP A 42 23.46 -17.78 31.45
C ASP A 42 24.15 -18.59 30.33
N THR A 43 23.40 -19.02 29.31
CA THR A 43 23.92 -19.88 28.24
C THR A 43 24.80 -19.12 27.24
N ALA A 44 24.51 -17.84 27.00
CA ALA A 44 25.26 -17.01 26.06
C ALA A 44 25.09 -15.51 26.32
N VAL A 45 25.45 -15.03 27.53
CA VAL A 45 25.16 -13.66 27.99
C VAL A 45 25.68 -12.56 27.06
N ILE A 46 26.91 -12.65 26.58
CA ILE A 46 27.51 -11.61 25.71
C ILE A 46 26.81 -11.58 24.34
N ALA A 47 26.63 -12.75 23.72
CA ALA A 47 25.95 -12.87 22.43
C ALA A 47 24.47 -12.46 22.54
N GLY A 48 23.80 -12.82 23.63
CA GLY A 48 22.43 -12.42 23.92
C GLY A 48 22.27 -10.91 24.06
N LYS A 49 23.19 -10.23 24.76
CA LYS A 49 23.16 -8.76 24.88
C LYS A 49 23.33 -8.06 23.52
N ILE A 50 24.30 -8.51 22.72
CA ILE A 50 24.55 -7.93 21.39
C ILE A 50 23.36 -8.19 20.47
N GLY A 51 22.86 -9.43 20.42
CA GLY A 51 21.70 -9.80 19.60
C GLY A 51 20.45 -9.02 19.97
N ALA A 52 20.12 -8.93 21.27
CA ALA A 52 18.97 -8.17 21.74
C ALA A 52 19.04 -6.70 21.33
N LEU A 53 20.19 -6.04 21.49
CA LEU A 53 20.38 -4.65 21.08
C LEU A 53 20.18 -4.45 19.58
N VAL A 54 20.79 -5.31 18.76
CA VAL A 54 20.72 -5.22 17.30
C VAL A 54 19.29 -5.45 16.81
N PHE A 55 18.63 -6.51 17.26
CA PHE A 55 17.27 -6.83 16.80
C PHE A 55 16.23 -5.81 17.28
N LEU A 56 16.41 -5.24 18.47
CA LEU A 56 15.51 -4.19 18.98
C LEU A 56 15.69 -2.88 18.21
N ALA A 57 16.94 -2.49 17.90
CA ALA A 57 17.21 -1.32 17.06
C ALA A 57 16.64 -1.46 15.64
N ILE A 58 16.85 -2.63 15.00
CA ILE A 58 16.29 -2.91 13.67
C ILE A 58 14.75 -2.90 13.71
N GLY A 59 14.14 -3.55 14.72
CA GLY A 59 12.70 -3.55 14.89
C GLY A 59 12.11 -2.16 15.06
N ALA A 60 12.78 -1.30 15.85
CA ALA A 60 12.37 0.08 16.09
C ALA A 60 12.48 0.95 14.82
N GLU A 61 13.59 0.87 14.08
CA GLU A 61 13.76 1.59 12.81
C GLU A 61 12.72 1.16 11.77
N MET A 62 12.41 -0.14 11.68
CA MET A 62 11.38 -0.63 10.76
C MET A 62 10.00 -0.13 11.16
N ALA A 63 9.62 -0.21 12.43
CA ALA A 63 8.36 0.33 12.93
C ALA A 63 8.25 1.84 12.67
N TRP A 64 9.32 2.58 12.92
CA TRP A 64 9.39 4.02 12.67
C TRP A 64 9.31 4.38 11.20
N SER A 65 10.03 3.65 10.35
CA SER A 65 9.97 3.77 8.89
C SER A 65 8.56 3.51 8.39
N GLY A 66 7.90 2.45 8.86
CA GLY A 66 6.50 2.16 8.52
C GLY A 66 5.55 3.27 8.91
N LEU A 67 5.75 3.90 10.08
CA LEU A 67 4.95 5.04 10.53
C LEU A 67 5.18 6.30 9.67
N ARG A 68 6.41 6.51 9.19
CA ARG A 68 6.78 7.62 8.29
C ARG A 68 6.54 7.35 6.81
N ARG A 69 6.11 6.15 6.40
CA ARG A 69 5.88 5.85 4.99
C ARG A 69 4.80 6.77 4.42
N ARG A 70 5.09 7.33 3.24
CA ARG A 70 4.10 7.97 2.37
C ARG A 70 2.97 6.97 2.10
N PRO A 71 1.72 7.44 1.99
CA PRO A 71 0.62 6.57 1.61
C PRO A 71 0.90 5.85 0.30
N ASP A 72 0.53 4.58 0.25
CA ASP A 72 0.82 3.76 -0.92
C ASP A 72 -0.20 4.02 -2.02
N LEU A 73 -1.45 4.33 -1.67
CA LEU A 73 -2.50 4.73 -2.60
C LEU A 73 -3.29 5.91 -2.02
N VAL A 74 -3.43 6.97 -2.82
CA VAL A 74 -4.27 8.14 -2.54
C VAL A 74 -5.26 8.28 -3.67
N ILE A 75 -6.54 8.31 -3.34
CA ILE A 75 -7.62 8.51 -4.29
C ILE A 75 -8.20 9.89 -4.03
N THR A 76 -8.18 10.72 -5.07
CA THR A 76 -8.68 12.10 -5.04
C THR A 76 -9.77 12.24 -6.10
N ASP A 77 -10.48 13.37 -6.10
CA ASP A 77 -11.52 13.65 -7.12
C ASP A 77 -10.94 13.77 -8.55
N ASP A 78 -9.66 14.14 -8.69
CA ASP A 78 -9.03 14.40 -9.99
C ASP A 78 -8.10 13.28 -10.48
N ALA A 79 -7.59 12.47 -9.54
CA ALA A 79 -6.53 11.50 -9.82
C ALA A 79 -6.46 10.36 -8.79
N VAL A 80 -5.82 9.27 -9.22
CA VAL A 80 -5.28 8.23 -8.35
C VAL A 80 -3.77 8.40 -8.29
N GLU A 81 -3.21 8.49 -7.09
CA GLU A 81 -1.77 8.51 -6.87
C GLU A 81 -1.34 7.25 -6.15
N HIS A 82 -0.34 6.58 -6.69
CA HIS A 82 0.29 5.45 -6.03
C HIS A 82 1.79 5.63 -5.99
N ARG A 83 2.42 5.11 -4.94
CA ARG A 83 3.86 5.29 -4.70
C ARG A 83 4.74 4.79 -5.84
N ALA A 84 4.38 3.70 -6.51
CA ALA A 84 5.22 3.04 -7.52
C ALA A 84 5.12 3.64 -8.94
N PHE A 85 3.95 4.13 -9.34
CA PHE A 85 3.68 4.64 -10.69
C PHE A 85 3.30 6.13 -10.72
N GLY A 86 3.26 6.78 -9.56
CA GLY A 86 2.98 8.21 -9.43
C GLY A 86 1.49 8.52 -9.55
N ARG A 87 1.20 9.73 -10.03
CA ARG A 87 -0.15 10.29 -10.15
C ARG A 87 -0.73 10.05 -11.54
N ILE A 88 -1.88 9.40 -11.60
CA ILE A 88 -2.65 9.10 -12.82
C ILE A 88 -3.98 9.86 -12.75
N ALA A 89 -4.21 10.74 -13.72
CA ALA A 89 -5.45 11.53 -13.77
C ALA A 89 -6.63 10.65 -14.20
N TRP A 90 -7.79 10.83 -13.58
CA TRP A 90 -8.99 10.06 -13.93
C TRP A 90 -9.41 10.24 -15.39
N SER A 91 -9.15 11.42 -15.98
CA SER A 91 -9.42 11.69 -17.39
C SER A 91 -8.62 10.82 -18.37
N THR A 92 -7.56 10.18 -17.90
CA THR A 92 -6.74 9.26 -18.71
C THR A 92 -7.09 7.79 -18.49
N VAL A 93 -7.93 7.50 -17.49
CA VAL A 93 -8.38 6.15 -17.18
C VAL A 93 -9.68 5.90 -17.95
N ASP A 94 -9.70 4.84 -18.73
CA ASP A 94 -10.89 4.38 -19.44
C ASP A 94 -11.78 3.58 -18.50
N HIS A 95 -11.22 2.53 -17.89
CA HIS A 95 -11.90 1.69 -16.90
C HIS A 95 -10.90 1.09 -15.91
N VAL A 96 -11.42 0.55 -14.82
CA VAL A 96 -10.66 -0.23 -13.87
C VAL A 96 -10.98 -1.71 -14.05
N ARG A 97 -9.94 -2.54 -14.08
CA ARG A 97 -10.07 -3.99 -14.13
C ARG A 97 -9.59 -4.60 -12.83
N VAL A 98 -10.40 -5.47 -12.24
CA VAL A 98 -10.03 -6.30 -11.09
C VAL A 98 -9.57 -7.64 -11.63
N ARG A 99 -8.31 -7.97 -11.37
CA ARG A 99 -7.70 -9.23 -11.79
C ARG A 99 -7.42 -10.10 -10.58
N ARG A 100 -7.89 -11.36 -10.62
CA ARG A 100 -7.57 -12.36 -9.59
C ARG A 100 -6.27 -13.06 -9.94
N CYS A 101 -5.24 -12.88 -9.13
CA CYS A 101 -3.98 -13.60 -9.29
C CYS A 101 -3.80 -14.65 -8.18
N PRO A 102 -3.01 -15.73 -8.43
CA PRO A 102 -2.67 -16.72 -7.39
C PRO A 102 -2.01 -16.09 -6.15
N GLY A 103 -1.33 -14.95 -6.32
CA GLY A 103 -0.72 -14.17 -5.24
C GLY A 103 -1.63 -13.14 -4.57
N GLY A 104 -2.93 -13.12 -4.90
CA GLY A 104 -3.91 -12.15 -4.41
C GLY A 104 -4.43 -11.22 -5.52
N ASP A 105 -5.57 -10.60 -5.28
CA ASP A 105 -6.23 -9.72 -6.25
C ASP A 105 -5.36 -8.49 -6.59
N ALA A 106 -5.56 -7.95 -7.78
CA ALA A 106 -4.94 -6.72 -8.24
C ALA A 106 -5.97 -5.81 -8.93
N VAL A 107 -5.73 -4.51 -8.85
CA VAL A 107 -6.50 -3.48 -9.54
C VAL A 107 -5.65 -2.92 -10.66
N ASP A 108 -6.06 -3.12 -11.90
CA ASP A 108 -5.39 -2.62 -13.09
C ASP A 108 -6.13 -1.35 -13.57
N LEU A 109 -5.39 -0.25 -13.71
CA LEU A 109 -5.90 1.03 -14.24
C LEU A 109 -5.72 1.04 -15.75
N VAL A 110 -6.76 0.72 -16.52
CA VAL A 110 -6.66 0.67 -17.98
C VAL A 110 -6.78 2.08 -18.53
N LEU A 111 -5.74 2.52 -19.23
CA LEU A 111 -5.67 3.88 -19.77
C LEU A 111 -6.42 3.98 -21.12
N ALA A 112 -6.99 5.13 -21.39
CA ALA A 112 -7.61 5.43 -22.68
C ALA A 112 -6.55 5.40 -23.79
N HIS A 113 -6.64 4.41 -24.67
CA HIS A 113 -5.68 4.19 -25.75
C HIS A 113 -6.41 3.61 -26.98
N PRO A 114 -6.04 3.99 -28.22
CA PRO A 114 -6.68 3.49 -29.43
C PRO A 114 -6.53 1.98 -29.62
N ASP A 115 -5.42 1.41 -29.15
CA ASP A 115 -5.19 -0.03 -29.09
C ASP A 115 -5.51 -0.55 -27.69
N ARG A 116 -6.59 -1.31 -27.58
CA ARG A 116 -7.10 -1.89 -26.32
C ARG A 116 -6.19 -2.98 -25.77
N GLU A 117 -5.57 -3.79 -26.63
CA GLU A 117 -4.68 -4.85 -26.18
C GLU A 117 -3.42 -4.26 -25.54
N TYR A 118 -2.86 -3.24 -26.19
CA TYR A 118 -1.74 -2.48 -25.64
C TYR A 118 -2.09 -1.80 -24.31
N ALA A 119 -3.28 -1.20 -24.22
CA ALA A 119 -3.77 -0.53 -23.01
C ALA A 119 -3.81 -1.48 -21.81
N ILE A 120 -4.31 -2.70 -22.03
CA ILE A 120 -4.42 -3.73 -20.99
C ILE A 120 -3.03 -4.26 -20.63
N ALA A 121 -2.17 -4.52 -21.62
CA ALA A 121 -0.83 -5.06 -21.40
C ALA A 121 0.10 -4.10 -20.62
N THR A 122 -0.13 -2.79 -20.75
CA THR A 122 0.66 -1.74 -20.09
C THR A 122 -0.05 -1.08 -18.91
N ALA A 123 -1.24 -1.58 -18.54
CA ALA A 123 -2.03 -1.04 -17.44
C ALA A 123 -1.24 -1.07 -16.12
N PRO A 124 -1.09 0.08 -15.43
CA PRO A 124 -0.54 0.11 -14.08
C PRO A 124 -1.36 -0.79 -13.15
N SER A 125 -0.68 -1.74 -12.51
CA SER A 125 -1.29 -2.74 -11.65
C SER A 125 -1.00 -2.46 -10.18
N ILE A 126 -2.06 -2.40 -9.37
CA ILE A 126 -2.00 -2.21 -7.93
C ILE A 126 -2.31 -3.55 -7.26
N PRO A 127 -1.29 -4.30 -6.77
CA PRO A 127 -1.54 -5.55 -6.08
C PRO A 127 -2.22 -5.26 -4.74
N MET A 128 -3.34 -5.91 -4.44
CA MET A 128 -4.07 -5.72 -3.17
C MET A 128 -3.27 -6.18 -1.96
N THR A 129 -2.27 -7.05 -2.15
CA THR A 129 -1.30 -7.42 -1.10
C THR A 129 -0.46 -6.24 -0.63
N SER A 130 -0.29 -5.20 -1.46
CA SER A 130 0.34 -3.95 -1.07
C SER A 130 -0.57 -3.06 -0.23
N LEU A 131 -1.86 -3.36 -0.12
CA LEU A 131 -2.81 -2.56 0.66
C LEU A 131 -3.25 -3.33 1.91
N SER A 132 -3.51 -2.61 3.01
CA SER A 132 -4.00 -3.22 4.25
C SER A 132 -5.52 -3.25 4.37
N VAL A 133 -6.22 -2.86 3.29
CA VAL A 133 -7.68 -2.81 3.21
C VAL A 133 -8.21 -3.83 2.18
N PRO A 134 -9.46 -4.29 2.34
CA PRO A 134 -10.11 -5.15 1.35
C PRO A 134 -10.27 -4.44 0.00
N LEU A 135 -10.25 -5.22 -1.08
CA LEU A 135 -10.51 -4.75 -2.44
C LEU A 135 -11.81 -3.94 -2.54
N LEU A 136 -12.88 -4.41 -1.88
CA LEU A 136 -14.18 -3.74 -1.86
C LEU A 136 -14.08 -2.28 -1.39
N LYS A 137 -13.30 -2.00 -0.33
CA LYS A 137 -13.12 -0.63 0.15
C LYS A 137 -12.38 0.26 -0.86
N VAL A 138 -11.46 -0.32 -1.62
CA VAL A 138 -10.72 0.42 -2.64
C VAL A 138 -11.63 0.73 -3.82
N THR A 139 -12.38 -0.24 -4.31
CA THR A 139 -13.31 -0.04 -5.44
C THR A 139 -14.49 0.87 -5.07
N GLU A 140 -14.98 0.80 -3.83
CA GLU A 140 -15.97 1.74 -3.29
C GLU A 140 -15.41 3.17 -3.28
N ALA A 141 -14.20 3.38 -2.75
CA ALA A 141 -13.58 4.69 -2.76
C ALA A 141 -13.36 5.23 -4.20
N MET A 142 -12.95 4.37 -5.14
CA MET A 142 -12.83 4.73 -6.55
C MET A 142 -14.17 5.18 -7.15
N ARG A 143 -15.25 4.43 -6.90
CA ARG A 143 -16.61 4.82 -7.34
C ARG A 143 -17.11 6.08 -6.62
N GLU A 144 -16.71 6.28 -5.37
CA GLU A 144 -17.10 7.44 -4.59
C GLU A 144 -16.55 8.72 -5.23
N HIS A 145 -15.26 8.72 -5.59
CA HIS A 145 -14.60 9.85 -6.26
C HIS A 145 -14.92 9.94 -7.75
N ARG A 146 -15.21 8.82 -8.41
CA ARG A 146 -15.56 8.78 -9.85
C ARG A 146 -16.74 7.83 -10.10
N PRO A 147 -18.00 8.31 -10.00
CA PRO A 147 -19.19 7.45 -10.10
C PRO A 147 -19.41 6.81 -11.47
N GLU A 148 -18.96 7.46 -12.55
CA GLU A 148 -19.06 6.93 -13.92
C GLU A 148 -17.95 5.93 -14.25
N LEU A 149 -17.04 5.63 -13.32
CA LEU A 149 -15.94 4.71 -13.54
C LEU A 149 -16.48 3.28 -13.69
N GLU A 150 -16.22 2.68 -14.86
CA GLU A 150 -16.51 1.28 -15.08
C GLU A 150 -15.49 0.42 -14.32
N ILE A 151 -15.99 -0.55 -13.55
CA ILE A 151 -15.17 -1.53 -12.84
C ILE A 151 -15.53 -2.90 -13.36
N VAL A 152 -14.62 -3.51 -14.10
CA VAL A 152 -14.74 -4.84 -14.70
C VAL A 152 -14.01 -5.84 -13.80
N ALA A 153 -14.61 -6.99 -13.53
CA ALA A 153 -13.95 -8.08 -12.81
C ALA A 153 -13.71 -9.25 -13.76
N ASP A 154 -12.51 -9.81 -13.73
CA ASP A 154 -12.18 -11.11 -14.35
C ASP A 154 -12.62 -12.30 -13.50
#